data_AF-A0A554L1S9-F1
#
_entry.id   AF-A0A554L1S9-F1
#
_cell.length_a   1.000
_cell.length_b   1.000
_cell.length_c   1.000
_cell.angle_alpha   90.00
_cell.angle_beta   90.00
_cell.angle_gamma   90.00
#
_symmetry.space_group_name_H-M   'P 1'
#
loop_
_entity.id
_entity.type
_entity.pdbx_description
1 polymer ?
#
loop_
_entity_poly.entity_id
_entity_poly.type
_entity_poly.pdbx_seq_one_letter_code
_entity_poly.pdbx_strand_id
1 'polypeptide(L)'
;MDNTAQPNIFVPTGGTSTPQLPQPPISAGRKWITPKNIFIVLGIIVVIELIFGLRSVIKPSSTASPDGGILNLPATRESNKGAIFLTSDKKEVKVGDTIAVSVGVNSPKFTAGVDVVAKFDPAMLSAIDGDIHQGTIFSKFPLSKVDPSGFLSISGIATPGTSGFSGKDIFAIVNFKTLKKGVAKITLDFTPGSTADSNIVGTESGKDLLEEVGNLEIVIK
;
A
#
# COMPACT_ATOMS: atom_id res chain seq x y z
N MET A 1 13.87 59.97 -64.11
CA MET A 1 14.95 59.31 -64.88
C MET A 1 15.24 58.01 -64.16
N ASP A 2 14.87 56.92 -64.82
CA ASP A 2 14.87 55.55 -64.33
C ASP A 2 16.21 55.14 -63.74
N ASN A 3 16.17 54.37 -62.64
CA ASN A 3 17.20 53.39 -62.39
C ASN A 3 16.59 52.12 -61.80
N THR A 4 16.52 51.11 -62.66
CA THR A 4 16.05 49.75 -62.41
C THR A 4 17.10 48.97 -61.63
N ALA A 5 16.74 48.42 -60.47
CA ALA A 5 17.51 47.37 -59.81
C ALA A 5 16.61 46.15 -59.59
N GLN A 6 17.02 45.02 -60.18
CA GLN A 6 16.41 43.70 -60.07
C GLN A 6 16.69 43.07 -58.69
N PRO A 7 15.80 42.19 -58.18
CA PRO A 7 16.03 41.50 -56.91
C PRO A 7 17.00 40.32 -57.06
N ASN A 8 17.98 40.23 -56.15
CA ASN A 8 18.93 39.12 -56.09
C ASN A 8 18.30 37.92 -55.35
N ILE A 9 18.24 36.76 -56.00
CA ILE A 9 17.77 35.49 -55.44
C ILE A 9 18.90 34.88 -54.60
N PHE A 10 18.67 34.69 -53.30
CA PHE A 10 19.58 34.01 -52.40
C PHE A 10 19.31 32.50 -52.43
N VAL A 11 20.30 31.72 -52.89
CA VAL A 11 20.32 30.26 -52.78
C VAL A 11 21.19 29.89 -51.58
N PRO A 12 20.67 29.23 -50.53
CA PRO A 12 21.50 28.74 -49.45
C PRO A 12 22.15 27.40 -49.83
N THR A 13 23.46 27.42 -50.03
CA THR A 13 24.29 26.21 -50.11
C THR A 13 24.53 25.66 -48.69
N GLY A 14 24.13 24.41 -48.48
CA GLY A 14 24.29 23.70 -47.22
C GLY A 14 25.73 23.24 -46.94
N GLY A 15 25.98 22.92 -45.67
CA GLY A 15 27.14 22.14 -45.26
C GLY A 15 27.77 22.57 -43.93
N THR A 16 27.10 22.32 -42.81
CA THR A 16 27.76 22.29 -41.49
C THR A 16 27.76 20.86 -40.97
N SER A 17 28.92 20.22 -40.99
CA SER A 17 29.19 18.94 -40.35
C SER A 17 29.44 19.15 -38.85
N THR A 18 28.50 18.75 -38.01
CA THR A 18 28.67 18.69 -36.56
C THR A 18 29.56 17.49 -36.19
N PRO A 19 30.60 17.64 -35.36
CA PRO A 19 31.38 16.50 -34.88
C PRO A 19 30.55 15.62 -33.94
N GLN A 20 30.38 14.35 -34.30
CA GLN A 20 29.68 13.36 -33.47
C GLN A 20 30.62 12.80 -32.41
N LEU A 21 30.24 12.92 -31.13
CA LEU A 21 30.96 12.31 -30.01
C LEU A 21 30.87 10.77 -30.07
N PRO A 22 31.91 10.03 -29.67
CA PRO A 22 31.89 8.56 -29.64
C PRO A 22 30.79 8.05 -28.70
N GLN A 23 29.91 7.20 -29.20
CA GLN A 23 28.94 6.52 -28.34
C GLN A 23 29.59 5.34 -27.60
N PRO A 24 29.26 5.11 -26.32
CA PRO A 24 29.73 3.94 -25.58
C PRO A 24 29.14 2.64 -26.17
N PRO A 25 29.86 1.52 -26.05
CA PRO A 25 29.39 0.24 -26.58
C PRO A 25 28.09 -0.18 -25.91
N ILE A 26 27.08 -0.44 -26.74
CA ILE A 26 25.79 -0.99 -26.32
C ILE A 26 26.05 -2.42 -25.84
N SER A 27 25.97 -2.64 -24.52
CA SER A 27 25.99 -3.97 -23.91
C SER A 27 24.74 -4.74 -24.34
N ALA A 28 24.89 -5.61 -25.34
CA ALA A 28 23.91 -6.62 -25.69
C ALA A 28 23.98 -7.77 -24.69
N GLY A 29 22.95 -7.90 -23.86
CA GLY A 29 22.88 -8.97 -22.86
C GLY A 29 21.48 -9.24 -22.31
N ARG A 30 20.41 -8.98 -23.08
CA ARG A 30 19.07 -9.45 -22.69
C ARG A 30 18.97 -10.93 -23.02
N LYS A 31 19.22 -11.80 -22.04
CA LYS A 31 18.95 -13.24 -22.16
C LYS A 31 17.49 -13.43 -22.51
N TRP A 32 17.22 -13.74 -23.77
CA TRP A 32 15.90 -14.15 -24.24
C TRP A 32 15.49 -15.39 -23.48
N ILE A 33 14.41 -15.28 -22.72
CA ILE A 33 13.73 -16.44 -22.16
C ILE A 33 13.24 -17.22 -23.38
N THR A 34 13.86 -18.37 -23.65
CA THR A 34 13.46 -19.23 -24.75
C THR A 34 11.99 -19.62 -24.55
N PRO A 35 11.18 -19.77 -25.62
CA PRO A 35 9.74 -20.03 -25.50
C PRO A 35 9.43 -21.27 -24.64
N LYS A 36 10.35 -22.23 -24.56
CA LYS A 36 10.26 -23.40 -23.68
C LYS A 36 10.25 -23.04 -22.17
N ASN A 37 10.95 -21.98 -21.77
CA ASN A 37 11.00 -21.52 -20.38
C ASN A 37 9.83 -20.59 -20.03
N ILE A 38 9.23 -19.91 -21.01
CA ILE A 38 8.05 -19.06 -20.79
C ILE A 38 6.85 -19.91 -20.34
N PHE A 39 6.66 -21.09 -20.94
CA PHE A 39 5.59 -22.02 -20.57
C PHE A 39 5.79 -22.63 -19.17
N ILE A 40 7.04 -22.81 -18.75
CA ILE A 40 7.35 -23.30 -17.39
C ILE A 40 7.01 -22.23 -16.36
N VAL A 41 7.40 -20.97 -16.60
CA VAL A 41 7.10 -19.86 -15.67
C VAL A 41 5.59 -19.57 -15.62
N LEU A 42 4.90 -19.56 -16.76
CA LEU A 42 3.42 -19.45 -16.79
C LEU A 42 2.75 -20.62 -16.07
N GLY A 43 3.23 -21.85 -16.26
CA GLY A 43 2.71 -23.03 -15.57
C GLY A 43 2.87 -22.94 -14.05
N ILE A 44 4.00 -22.43 -13.55
CA ILE A 44 4.22 -22.22 -12.12
C ILE A 44 3.27 -21.14 -11.56
N ILE A 45 3.06 -20.04 -12.28
CA ILE A 45 2.13 -18.98 -11.86
C ILE A 45 0.70 -19.49 -11.79
N VAL A 46 0.23 -20.25 -12.79
CA VAL A 46 -1.12 -20.84 -12.79
C VAL A 46 -1.28 -21.86 -11.65
N VAL A 47 -0.26 -22.66 -11.35
CA VAL A 47 -0.32 -23.63 -10.22
C VAL A 47 -0.33 -22.90 -8.87
N ILE A 48 0.43 -21.82 -8.71
CA ILE A 48 0.39 -20.99 -7.50
C ILE A 48 -1.01 -20.40 -7.30
N GLU A 49 -1.61 -19.81 -8.34
CA GLU A 49 -2.98 -19.26 -8.26
C GLU A 49 -4.05 -20.34 -8.01
N LEU A 50 -3.89 -21.56 -8.55
CA LEU A 50 -4.82 -22.67 -8.28
C LEU A 50 -4.73 -23.15 -6.82
N ILE A 51 -3.54 -23.18 -6.22
CA ILE A 51 -3.33 -23.54 -4.81
C ILE A 51 -3.95 -22.49 -3.88
N PHE A 52 -3.80 -21.19 -4.21
CA PHE A 52 -4.44 -20.12 -3.46
C PHE A 52 -5.96 -20.05 -3.70
N GLY A 53 -6.44 -20.34 -4.90
CA GLY A 53 -7.86 -20.32 -5.27
C GLY A 53 -8.69 -21.46 -4.66
N LEU A 54 -8.12 -22.68 -4.54
CA LEU A 54 -8.83 -23.83 -3.95
C LEU A 54 -8.95 -23.77 -2.42
N ARG A 55 -8.16 -22.94 -1.72
CA ARG A 55 -8.40 -22.65 -0.30
C ARG A 55 -9.58 -21.70 -0.06
N SER A 56 -10.16 -21.10 -1.11
CA SER A 56 -11.18 -20.05 -0.99
C SER A 56 -12.65 -20.53 -1.09
N VAL A 57 -12.91 -21.82 -1.36
CA VAL A 57 -14.29 -22.30 -1.71
C VAL A 57 -14.90 -23.30 -0.71
N ILE A 58 -14.27 -23.57 0.44
CA ILE A 58 -14.93 -24.31 1.54
C ILE A 58 -15.20 -23.34 2.69
N LYS A 59 -16.17 -22.45 2.50
CA LYS A 59 -16.90 -21.87 3.64
C LYS A 59 -18.14 -22.76 3.86
N PRO A 60 -18.24 -23.53 4.95
CA PRO A 60 -19.49 -24.19 5.27
C PRO A 60 -20.57 -23.13 5.52
N SER A 61 -21.61 -23.14 4.69
CA SER A 61 -22.87 -22.46 5.00
C SER A 61 -23.53 -23.23 6.13
N SER A 62 -23.35 -22.78 7.37
CA SER A 62 -24.11 -23.30 8.51
C SER A 62 -25.56 -22.86 8.38
N THR A 63 -26.42 -23.79 7.97
CA THR A 63 -27.86 -23.78 8.24
C THR A 63 -28.07 -23.67 9.75
N ALA A 64 -28.60 -22.54 10.21
CA ALA A 64 -28.95 -22.33 11.60
C ALA A 64 -30.15 -23.22 11.98
N SER A 65 -29.96 -24.12 12.95
CA SER A 65 -31.05 -24.74 13.70
C SER A 65 -31.14 -24.02 15.06
N PRO A 66 -32.36 -23.68 15.54
CA PRO A 66 -32.53 -23.12 16.87
C PRO A 66 -32.50 -24.27 17.88
N ASP A 67 -31.61 -24.21 18.86
CA ASP A 67 -31.89 -24.64 20.23
C ASP A 67 -30.70 -24.34 21.16
N GLY A 68 -31.03 -23.94 22.38
CA GLY A 68 -30.18 -23.15 23.27
C GLY A 68 -28.97 -23.89 23.87
N GLY A 69 -27.89 -23.11 24.03
CA GLY A 69 -26.68 -23.51 24.75
C GLY A 69 -25.61 -22.43 24.61
N ILE A 70 -25.34 -21.71 25.70
CA ILE A 70 -24.42 -20.57 25.77
C ILE A 70 -22.98 -21.02 25.48
N LEU A 71 -22.40 -20.55 24.37
CA LEU A 71 -20.97 -20.27 24.22
C LEU A 71 -20.83 -18.99 23.38
N ASN A 72 -20.49 -17.88 24.06
CA ASN A 72 -20.32 -16.56 23.46
C ASN A 72 -18.99 -16.52 22.67
N LEU A 73 -19.01 -16.95 21.42
CA LEU A 73 -18.00 -16.56 20.43
C LEU A 73 -18.48 -15.26 19.78
N PRO A 74 -17.68 -14.17 19.75
CA PRO A 74 -18.09 -12.97 19.06
C PRO A 74 -18.25 -13.27 17.56
N ALA A 75 -19.48 -13.22 17.09
CA ALA A 75 -19.80 -13.17 15.67
C ALA A 75 -19.14 -11.93 15.07
N THR A 76 -18.26 -12.12 14.07
CA THR A 76 -17.78 -11.03 13.22
C THR A 76 -18.98 -10.47 12.45
N ARG A 77 -19.63 -9.47 13.03
CA ARG A 77 -20.52 -8.58 12.28
C ARG A 77 -19.63 -7.88 11.25
N GLU A 78 -19.96 -8.00 9.96
CA GLU A 78 -19.47 -7.05 8.95
C GLU A 78 -19.83 -5.65 9.49
N SER A 79 -18.81 -4.93 9.99
CA SER A 79 -18.99 -3.62 10.58
C SER A 79 -19.27 -2.66 9.43
N ASN A 80 -20.47 -2.07 9.38
CA ASN A 80 -20.80 -1.01 8.41
C ASN A 80 -20.09 0.32 8.72
N LYS A 81 -19.10 0.31 9.61
CA LYS A 81 -18.36 1.48 10.06
C LYS A 81 -17.04 1.60 9.32
N GLY A 82 -16.60 2.83 9.06
CA GLY A 82 -15.22 3.04 8.62
C GLY A 82 -14.26 2.70 9.74
N ALA A 83 -13.26 1.88 9.44
CA ALA A 83 -12.31 1.40 10.42
C ALA A 83 -10.88 1.32 9.87
N ILE A 84 -9.90 1.64 10.72
CA ILE A 84 -8.48 1.34 10.46
C ILE A 84 -8.02 0.38 11.56
N PHE A 85 -7.35 -0.71 11.20
CA PHE A 85 -6.91 -1.70 12.18
C PHE A 85 -5.52 -2.24 11.85
N LEU A 86 -4.75 -2.51 12.89
CA LEU A 86 -3.41 -3.04 12.80
C LEU A 86 -3.44 -4.55 13.09
N THR A 87 -2.80 -5.33 12.23
CA THR A 87 -2.67 -6.78 12.42
C THR A 87 -1.26 -7.26 12.14
N SER A 88 -0.85 -8.30 12.85
CA SER A 88 0.31 -9.11 12.47
C SER A 88 -0.07 -10.58 12.51
N ASP A 89 0.50 -11.35 11.59
CA ASP A 89 0.39 -12.79 11.48
C ASP A 89 1.10 -13.53 12.63
N LYS A 90 1.93 -12.82 13.41
CA LYS A 90 2.56 -13.33 14.64
C LYS A 90 2.09 -12.52 15.85
N LYS A 91 1.63 -13.23 16.88
CA LYS A 91 1.32 -12.62 18.20
C LYS A 91 2.48 -12.72 19.20
N GLU A 92 3.40 -13.65 18.95
CA GLU A 92 4.60 -13.86 19.75
C GLU A 92 5.83 -13.94 18.85
N VAL A 93 6.89 -13.22 19.20
CA VAL A 93 8.14 -13.12 18.44
C VAL A 93 9.34 -13.02 19.38
N LYS A 94 10.55 -13.17 18.87
CA LYS A 94 11.79 -13.03 19.66
C LYS A 94 12.38 -11.64 19.47
N VAL A 95 13.21 -11.22 20.42
CA VAL A 95 14.06 -10.02 20.24
C VAL A 95 14.94 -10.19 18.99
N GLY A 96 14.95 -9.17 18.14
CA GLY A 96 15.71 -9.13 16.88
C GLY A 96 14.92 -9.58 15.65
N ASP A 97 13.73 -10.18 15.82
CA ASP A 97 12.85 -10.53 14.71
C ASP A 97 12.33 -9.27 14.00
N THR A 98 12.14 -9.38 12.69
CA THR A 98 11.33 -8.42 11.93
C THR A 98 9.90 -8.94 11.83
N ILE A 99 8.95 -8.07 12.17
CA ILE A 99 7.51 -8.31 12.07
C ILE A 99 6.90 -7.44 11.00
N ALA A 100 6.07 -8.04 10.15
CA ALA A 100 5.19 -7.30 9.25
C ALA A 100 3.92 -6.93 10.00
N VAL A 101 3.58 -5.65 10.00
CA VAL A 101 2.33 -5.12 10.53
C VAL A 101 1.52 -4.56 9.38
N SER A 102 0.39 -5.22 9.09
CA SER A 102 -0.55 -4.77 8.08
C SER A 102 -1.48 -3.72 8.67
N VAL A 103 -1.61 -2.60 7.97
CA VAL A 103 -2.62 -1.58 8.20
C VAL A 103 -3.80 -1.90 7.31
N GLY A 104 -4.85 -2.44 7.90
CA GLY A 104 -6.11 -2.74 7.22
C GLY A 104 -7.08 -1.56 7.30
N VAL A 105 -7.87 -1.39 6.26
CA VAL A 105 -8.94 -0.40 6.18
C VAL A 105 -10.25 -1.11 5.86
N ASN A 106 -11.33 -0.71 6.52
CA ASN A 106 -12.69 -0.98 6.13
C ASN A 106 -13.36 0.36 5.81
N SER A 107 -13.96 0.50 4.63
CA SER A 107 -14.65 1.72 4.22
C SER A 107 -16.08 1.40 3.75
N PRO A 108 -17.12 1.91 4.44
CA PRO A 108 -18.51 1.62 4.09
C PRO A 108 -19.00 2.38 2.86
N LYS A 109 -18.22 3.37 2.39
CA LYS A 109 -18.47 4.15 1.18
C LYS A 109 -17.18 4.25 0.38
N PHE A 110 -17.29 4.76 -0.84
CA PHE A 110 -16.12 5.10 -1.63
C PHE A 110 -15.27 6.18 -0.92
N THR A 111 -13.98 5.89 -0.75
CA THR A 111 -12.97 6.78 -0.16
C THR A 111 -12.00 7.29 -1.22
N ALA A 112 -11.72 8.59 -1.15
CA ALA A 112 -10.74 9.29 -1.95
C ALA A 112 -9.35 9.31 -1.29
N GLY A 113 -9.24 9.00 0.00
CA GLY A 113 -7.97 9.00 0.72
C GLY A 113 -8.05 8.42 2.11
N VAL A 114 -6.91 7.96 2.60
CA VAL A 114 -6.74 7.43 3.94
C VAL A 114 -5.47 8.02 4.52
N ASP A 115 -5.59 8.55 5.73
CA ASP A 115 -4.48 9.04 6.54
C ASP A 115 -4.36 8.15 7.77
N VAL A 116 -3.15 7.66 8.03
CA VAL A 116 -2.82 6.79 9.16
C VAL A 116 -1.75 7.47 9.98
N VAL A 117 -2.09 7.77 11.22
CA VAL A 117 -1.16 8.24 12.24
C VAL A 117 -1.10 7.19 13.33
N ALA A 118 0.09 6.67 13.62
CA ALA A 118 0.27 5.68 14.68
C ALA A 118 1.48 6.00 15.55
N LYS A 119 1.43 5.53 16.79
CA LYS A 119 2.49 5.66 17.80
C LYS A 119 2.96 4.29 18.24
N PHE A 120 4.26 4.15 18.46
CA PHE A 120 4.89 2.95 19.01
C PHE A 120 6.00 3.34 19.99
N ASP A 121 6.39 2.42 20.87
CA ASP A 121 7.52 2.64 21.79
C ASP A 121 8.86 2.35 21.08
N PRO A 122 9.71 3.37 20.83
CA PRO A 122 11.00 3.19 20.17
C PRO A 122 12.02 2.38 20.99
N ALA A 123 11.78 2.16 22.28
CA ALA A 123 12.59 1.25 23.10
C ALA A 123 12.24 -0.23 22.87
N MET A 124 11.07 -0.52 22.30
CA MET A 124 10.56 -1.88 22.07
C MET A 124 10.62 -2.27 20.59
N LEU A 125 10.36 -1.31 19.70
CA LEU A 125 10.29 -1.50 18.25
C LEU A 125 11.08 -0.42 17.52
N SER A 126 11.64 -0.77 16.37
CA SER A 126 12.19 0.18 15.40
C SER A 126 11.61 -0.11 14.03
N ALA A 127 11.06 0.90 13.37
CA ALA A 127 10.75 0.85 11.94
C ALA A 127 11.74 1.74 11.17
N ILE A 128 12.00 1.38 9.92
CA ILE A 128 12.93 2.11 9.05
C ILE A 128 12.11 2.98 8.10
N ASP A 129 12.49 4.25 7.98
CA ASP A 129 11.91 5.14 6.98
C ASP A 129 12.20 4.60 5.57
N GLY A 130 11.17 4.50 4.74
CA GLY A 130 11.25 3.85 3.43
C GLY A 130 11.01 2.33 3.41
N ASP A 131 10.85 1.67 4.56
CA ASP A 131 10.43 0.26 4.66
C ASP A 131 8.92 0.13 4.94
N ILE A 132 8.14 0.93 4.20
CA ILE A 132 6.68 0.91 4.18
C ILE A 132 6.27 0.46 2.78
N HIS A 133 5.57 -0.67 2.71
CA HIS A 133 5.07 -1.23 1.47
C HIS A 133 3.61 -0.82 1.26
N GLN A 134 3.29 -0.42 0.03
CA GLN A 134 1.93 -0.11 -0.37
C GLN A 134 1.08 -1.39 -0.35
N GLY A 135 -0.14 -1.29 0.14
CA GLY A 135 -1.17 -2.30 -0.01
C GLY A 135 -1.87 -2.19 -1.37
N THR A 136 -3.10 -2.69 -1.44
CA THR A 136 -3.88 -2.80 -2.67
C THR A 136 -4.84 -1.62 -2.88
N ILE A 137 -5.13 -0.87 -1.81
CA ILE A 137 -6.18 0.17 -1.79
C ILE A 137 -5.86 1.34 -2.71
N PHE A 138 -4.63 1.86 -2.68
CA PHE A 138 -4.21 2.99 -3.51
C PHE A 138 -2.81 2.74 -4.12
N SER A 139 -2.55 3.37 -5.26
CA SER A 139 -1.23 3.34 -5.91
C SER A 139 -0.36 4.56 -5.61
N LYS A 140 -0.92 5.59 -4.96
CA LYS A 140 -0.24 6.86 -4.66
C LYS A 140 -0.23 7.13 -3.17
N PHE A 141 0.97 7.33 -2.63
CA PHE A 141 1.22 7.61 -1.23
C PHE A 141 2.01 8.92 -1.09
N PRO A 142 1.34 10.08 -1.02
CA PRO A 142 2.01 11.37 -0.93
C PRO A 142 2.85 11.54 0.34
N LEU A 143 2.53 10.79 1.40
CA LEU A 143 3.27 10.74 2.64
C LEU A 143 3.45 9.28 3.07
N SER A 144 4.66 8.91 3.42
CA SER A 144 4.98 7.61 4.00
C SER A 144 6.26 7.80 4.81
N LYS A 145 6.10 8.05 6.10
CA LYS A 145 7.19 8.49 6.98
C LYS A 145 7.18 7.74 8.30
N VAL A 146 8.35 7.29 8.71
CA VAL A 146 8.62 6.84 10.08
C VAL A 146 9.52 7.86 10.76
N ASP A 147 9.09 8.37 11.91
CA ASP A 147 9.94 9.10 12.84
C ASP A 147 10.56 8.12 13.86
N PRO A 148 11.90 8.07 13.98
CA PRO A 148 12.59 7.22 14.96
C PRO A 148 12.16 7.44 16.42
N SER A 149 11.51 8.57 16.73
CA SER A 149 10.94 8.85 18.05
C SER A 149 9.65 8.08 18.37
N GLY A 150 9.13 7.28 17.42
CA GLY A 150 7.97 6.42 17.66
C GLY A 150 6.69 6.86 16.94
N PHE A 151 6.79 7.68 15.89
CA PHE A 151 5.64 8.13 15.12
C PHE A 151 5.65 7.57 13.70
N LEU A 152 4.49 7.13 13.22
CA LEU A 152 4.26 6.67 11.87
C LEU A 152 3.19 7.56 11.23
N SER A 153 3.44 8.05 10.02
CA SER A 153 2.48 8.83 9.24
C SER A 153 2.45 8.35 7.80
N ILE A 154 1.29 7.87 7.36
CA ILE A 154 1.08 7.36 6.00
C ILE A 154 -0.18 8.00 5.44
N SER A 155 -0.07 8.62 4.26
CA SER A 155 -1.20 9.16 3.51
C SER A 155 -1.25 8.49 2.16
N GLY A 156 -2.42 8.00 1.77
CA GLY A 156 -2.68 7.39 0.47
C GLY A 156 -3.93 8.00 -0.15
N ILE A 157 -3.89 8.21 -1.46
CA ILE A 157 -4.96 8.89 -2.20
C ILE A 157 -5.40 8.10 -3.43
N ALA A 158 -6.69 8.18 -3.72
CA ALA A 158 -7.25 7.66 -4.96
C ALA A 158 -6.63 8.38 -6.17
N THR A 159 -6.59 7.68 -7.30
CA THR A 159 -6.21 8.32 -8.56
C THR A 159 -7.32 9.28 -8.99
N PRO A 160 -7.02 10.54 -9.36
CA PRO A 160 -8.04 11.47 -9.83
C PRO A 160 -8.86 10.87 -10.99
N GLY A 161 -10.18 11.02 -10.92
CA GLY A 161 -11.10 10.48 -11.93
C GLY A 161 -11.54 9.02 -11.71
N THR A 162 -11.13 8.36 -10.62
CA THR A 162 -11.70 7.07 -10.21
C THR A 162 -12.72 7.25 -9.08
N SER A 163 -13.57 6.25 -8.86
CA SER A 163 -14.51 6.25 -7.73
C SER A 163 -13.81 6.20 -6.37
N GLY A 164 -12.54 5.77 -6.31
CA GLY A 164 -11.84 5.46 -5.08
C GLY A 164 -12.04 4.01 -4.63
N PHE A 165 -11.84 3.75 -3.34
CA PHE A 165 -11.92 2.41 -2.75
C PHE A 165 -13.15 2.26 -1.83
N SER A 166 -13.77 1.08 -1.77
CA SER A 166 -14.76 0.74 -0.73
C SER A 166 -14.62 -0.73 -0.35
N GLY A 167 -15.12 -1.11 0.82
CA GLY A 167 -14.96 -2.45 1.38
C GLY A 167 -13.73 -2.55 2.28
N LYS A 168 -13.19 -3.77 2.40
CA LYS A 168 -12.12 -4.10 3.35
C LYS A 168 -10.89 -4.66 2.63
N ASP A 169 -9.74 -4.04 2.85
CA ASP A 169 -8.47 -4.52 2.28
C ASP A 169 -7.25 -3.94 3.04
N ILE A 170 -6.05 -4.29 2.59
CA ILE A 170 -4.79 -3.78 3.14
C ILE A 170 -4.41 -2.46 2.49
N PHE A 171 -4.25 -1.44 3.33
CA PHE A 171 -3.78 -0.11 2.94
C PHE A 171 -2.26 -0.06 2.82
N ALA A 172 -1.55 -0.54 3.83
CA ALA A 172 -0.09 -0.53 3.87
C ALA A 172 0.44 -1.68 4.73
N ILE A 173 1.72 -2.00 4.57
CA ILE A 173 2.46 -2.93 5.42
C ILE A 173 3.71 -2.22 5.91
N VAL A 174 3.93 -2.25 7.23
CA VAL A 174 5.09 -1.63 7.88
C VAL A 174 5.89 -2.72 8.58
N ASN A 175 7.19 -2.78 8.32
CA ASN A 175 8.08 -3.71 8.99
C ASN A 175 8.65 -3.07 10.26
N PHE A 176 8.54 -3.76 11.39
CA PHE A 176 9.18 -3.37 12.64
C PHE A 176 10.20 -4.42 13.07
N LYS A 177 11.38 -3.97 13.49
CA LYS A 177 12.35 -4.79 14.19
C LYS A 177 12.08 -4.74 15.70
N THR A 178 12.06 -5.89 16.35
CA THR A 178 11.91 -5.99 17.80
C THR A 178 13.23 -5.76 18.52
N LEU A 179 13.22 -4.93 19.55
CA LEU A 179 14.43 -4.48 20.24
C LEU A 179 14.56 -5.02 21.66
N LYS A 180 13.43 -5.23 22.34
CA LYS A 180 13.42 -5.56 23.76
C LYS A 180 12.28 -6.50 24.11
N LYS A 181 12.56 -7.42 25.03
CA LYS A 181 11.58 -8.36 25.60
C LYS A 181 10.48 -7.61 26.35
N GLY A 182 9.24 -8.03 26.17
CA GLY A 182 8.06 -7.45 26.82
C GLY A 182 6.85 -7.42 25.90
N VAL A 183 5.89 -6.54 26.18
CA VAL A 183 4.73 -6.30 25.32
C VAL A 183 4.94 -4.99 24.58
N ALA A 184 5.06 -5.04 23.26
CA ALA A 184 5.10 -3.87 22.42
C ALA A 184 3.68 -3.51 21.98
N LYS A 185 3.36 -2.21 21.97
CA LYS A 185 2.05 -1.69 21.55
C LYS A 185 2.23 -0.71 20.40
N ILE A 186 1.38 -0.84 19.39
CA ILE A 186 1.23 0.12 18.29
C ILE A 186 -0.20 0.64 18.35
N THR A 187 -0.34 1.96 18.51
CA THR A 187 -1.64 2.62 18.68
C THR A 187 -1.93 3.60 17.57
N LEU A 188 -3.10 3.48 16.96
CA LEU A 188 -3.60 4.48 16.01
C LEU A 188 -4.02 5.73 16.78
N ASP A 189 -3.62 6.90 16.28
CA ASP A 189 -4.11 8.19 16.77
C ASP A 189 -5.46 8.46 16.12
N PHE A 190 -6.50 8.53 16.94
CA PHE A 190 -7.87 8.72 16.50
C PHE A 190 -8.74 9.31 17.60
N THR A 191 -9.38 10.42 17.28
CA THR A 191 -10.39 11.13 18.04
C THR A 191 -11.59 11.34 17.11
N PRO A 192 -12.78 10.82 17.46
CA PRO A 192 -13.96 10.96 16.60
C PRO A 192 -14.23 12.41 16.19
N GLY A 193 -14.30 12.68 14.89
CA GLY A 193 -14.58 13.99 14.31
C GLY A 193 -13.36 14.92 14.18
N SER A 194 -12.17 14.49 14.59
CA SER A 194 -10.92 15.17 14.27
C SER A 194 -10.49 14.88 12.83
N THR A 195 -9.83 15.86 12.21
CA THR A 195 -9.24 15.73 10.86
C THR A 195 -7.71 15.87 10.87
N ALA A 196 -7.08 15.84 12.05
CA ALA A 196 -5.64 16.08 12.24
C ALA A 196 -4.86 14.82 12.64
N ASP A 197 -5.55 13.70 12.79
CA ASP A 197 -5.10 12.38 13.21
C ASP A 197 -5.35 11.35 12.09
N SER A 198 -5.69 10.09 12.39
CA SER A 198 -6.04 9.13 11.33
C SER A 198 -7.44 9.41 10.77
N ASN A 199 -7.65 9.24 9.47
CA ASN A 199 -8.91 9.57 8.80
C ASN A 199 -9.19 8.64 7.60
N ILE A 200 -10.46 8.52 7.22
CA ILE A 200 -10.87 7.92 5.93
C ILE A 200 -11.75 8.95 5.21
N VAL A 201 -11.26 9.55 4.13
CA VAL A 201 -11.95 10.65 3.45
C VAL A 201 -12.89 10.14 2.37
N GLY A 202 -14.21 10.31 2.54
CA GLY A 202 -15.20 9.90 1.54
C GLY A 202 -15.18 10.72 0.25
N THR A 203 -15.35 10.07 -0.90
CA THR A 203 -15.27 10.70 -2.24
C THR A 203 -16.37 11.74 -2.50
N GLU A 204 -17.58 11.55 -1.95
CA GLU A 204 -18.76 12.38 -2.29
C GLU A 204 -18.78 13.74 -1.58
N SER A 205 -18.29 13.82 -0.35
CA SER A 205 -18.42 15.02 0.49
C SER A 205 -17.13 15.43 1.19
N GLY A 206 -16.03 14.68 1.00
CA GLY A 206 -14.80 14.85 1.78
C GLY A 206 -14.99 14.57 3.27
N LYS A 207 -16.13 14.01 3.67
CA LYS A 207 -16.45 13.71 5.06
C LYS A 207 -15.54 12.58 5.55
N ASP A 208 -15.03 12.73 6.78
CA ASP A 208 -14.39 11.62 7.46
C ASP A 208 -15.40 10.48 7.74
N LEU A 209 -15.00 9.29 7.34
CA LEU A 209 -15.73 8.03 7.47
C LEU A 209 -15.16 7.18 8.60
N LEU A 210 -14.02 7.54 9.20
CA LEU A 210 -13.42 6.76 10.28
C LEU A 210 -14.24 6.88 11.56
N GLU A 211 -14.67 5.74 12.08
CA GLU A 211 -15.49 5.64 13.28
C GLU A 211 -14.83 4.80 14.37
N GLU A 212 -13.95 3.86 14.00
CA GLU A 212 -13.29 2.97 14.94
C GLU A 212 -11.86 2.62 14.53
N VAL A 213 -11.00 2.36 15.52
CA VAL A 213 -9.63 1.91 15.29
C VAL A 213 -9.28 0.64 16.06
N GLY A 214 -8.48 -0.22 15.45
CA GLY A 214 -7.94 -1.44 16.04
C GLY A 214 -6.43 -1.34 16.30
N ASN A 215 -6.03 -1.20 17.55
CA ASN A 215 -4.63 -1.18 17.95
C ASN A 215 -4.02 -2.59 17.94
N LEU A 216 -2.69 -2.68 17.97
CA LEU A 216 -1.96 -3.95 17.99
C LEU A 216 -1.04 -4.07 19.22
N GLU A 217 -1.08 -5.24 19.85
CA GLU A 217 -0.14 -5.64 20.90
C GLU A 217 0.59 -6.91 20.48
N ILE A 218 1.91 -6.94 20.70
CA ILE A 218 2.80 -8.04 20.32
C ILE A 218 3.66 -8.43 21.51
N VAL A 219 3.72 -9.73 21.79
CA VAL A 219 4.57 -10.27 22.85
C VAL A 219 5.95 -10.59 22.28
N ILE A 220 6.99 -9.97 22.82
CA ILE A 220 8.39 -10.19 22.47
C ILE A 220 9.03 -11.01 23.59
N LYS A 221 9.55 -12.20 23.26
CA LYS A 221 10.13 -13.19 24.19
C LYS A 221 11.65 -13.12 24.26
#